data_AF-A0A1X1TD54-F1
#
_entry.id   AF-A0A1X1TD54-F1
#
_cell.length_a   1.000
_cell.length_b   1.000
_cell.length_c   1.000
_cell.angle_alpha   90.00
_cell.angle_beta   90.00
_cell.angle_gamma   90.00
#
_symmetry.space_group_name_H-M   'P 1'
#
loop_
_entity.id
_entity.type
_entity.pdbx_description
1 polymer ?
#
loop_
_entity_poly.entity_id
_entity_poly.type
_entity_poly.pdbx_seq_one_letter_code
_entity_poly.pdbx_strand_id
1 'polypeptide(L)'
;MTDMPDDLPSPEDFRRKLAHVDREFAEARRYLSALCAEDYEALGTLMTEIHHSGRAMKILAAMAVQALDFAELSADRLGGDVQKWLHLSAIAQDTAENERDQTELGGEG
;
A
#
# COMPACT_ATOMS: atom_id res chain seq x y z
N MET A 1 22.24 -43.03 -5.70
CA MET A 1 22.80 -41.67 -5.69
C MET A 1 21.60 -40.74 -5.85
N THR A 2 21.02 -40.33 -4.72
CA THR A 2 19.90 -39.39 -4.66
C THR A 2 20.49 -37.99 -4.65
N ASP A 3 20.31 -37.25 -5.74
CA ASP A 3 20.51 -35.80 -5.79
C ASP A 3 19.56 -35.17 -4.75
N MET A 4 20.08 -34.87 -3.56
CA MET A 4 19.43 -33.90 -2.68
C MET A 4 19.68 -32.52 -3.30
N PRO A 5 18.68 -31.63 -3.39
CA PRO A 5 18.92 -30.26 -3.81
C PRO A 5 19.78 -29.59 -2.74
N ASP A 6 21.08 -29.52 -3.03
CA ASP A 6 22.14 -29.09 -2.12
C ASP A 6 22.27 -27.56 -2.11
N ASP A 7 21.17 -26.83 -1.92
CA ASP A 7 21.22 -25.38 -1.72
C ASP A 7 19.93 -24.87 -1.07
N LEU A 8 19.73 -25.26 0.18
CA LEU A 8 18.88 -24.45 1.06
C LEU A 8 19.64 -23.14 1.35
N PRO A 9 19.05 -21.97 1.12
CA PRO A 9 19.74 -20.70 1.30
C PRO A 9 20.26 -20.57 2.73
N SER A 10 21.49 -20.05 2.87
CA SER A 10 22.08 -19.77 4.17
C SER A 10 21.16 -18.86 4.99
N PRO A 11 21.11 -18.99 6.33
CA PRO A 11 20.37 -18.07 7.20
C PRO A 11 20.68 -16.58 6.95
N GLU A 12 21.89 -16.27 6.46
CA GLU A 12 22.27 -14.91 6.08
C GLU A 12 21.63 -14.46 4.76
N ASP A 13 21.54 -15.34 3.75
CA ASP A 13 20.82 -15.07 2.51
C ASP A 13 19.32 -14.91 2.76
N PHE A 14 18.78 -15.68 3.70
CA PHE A 14 17.39 -15.53 4.14
C PHE A 14 17.16 -14.17 4.80
N ARG A 15 18.03 -13.76 5.73
CA ARG A 15 17.98 -12.43 6.36
C ARG A 15 18.09 -11.30 5.35
N ARG A 16 18.99 -11.42 4.38
CA ARG A 16 19.15 -10.42 3.31
C ARG A 16 17.92 -10.34 2.41
N LYS A 17 17.30 -11.48 2.06
CA LYS A 17 16.05 -11.52 1.31
C LYS A 17 14.89 -10.91 2.10
N LEU A 18 14.78 -11.21 3.40
CA LEU A 18 13.74 -10.64 4.25
C LEU A 18 13.88 -9.11 4.38
N ALA A 19 15.09 -8.61 4.64
CA ALA A 19 15.35 -7.18 4.69
C ALA A 19 15.08 -6.46 3.36
N HIS A 20 15.33 -7.15 2.24
CA HIS A 20 14.96 -6.66 0.91
C HIS A 20 13.44 -6.51 0.83
N VAL A 21 12.70 -7.58 1.10
CA VAL A 21 11.23 -7.60 1.12
C VAL A 21 10.66 -6.48 2.03
N ASP A 22 11.12 -6.36 3.27
CA ASP A 22 10.67 -5.33 4.21
C ASP A 22 10.81 -3.91 3.68
N ARG A 23 11.86 -3.65 2.88
CA ARG A 23 12.09 -2.37 2.23
C ARG A 23 11.04 -2.08 1.16
N GLU A 24 10.68 -3.05 0.32
CA GLU A 24 9.63 -2.83 -0.69
C GLU A 24 8.26 -2.62 -0.07
N PHE A 25 7.94 -3.34 1.01
CA PHE A 25 6.70 -3.10 1.77
C PHE A 25 6.68 -1.72 2.43
N ALA A 26 7.83 -1.21 2.89
CA ALA A 26 7.95 0.14 3.44
C ALA A 26 7.79 1.22 2.36
N GLU A 27 8.42 1.05 1.20
CA GLU A 27 8.27 1.98 0.07
C GLU A 27 6.85 1.97 -0.50
N ALA A 28 6.20 0.81 -0.56
CA ALA A 28 4.79 0.70 -0.92
C ALA A 28 3.89 1.53 0.01
N ARG A 29 4.07 1.43 1.33
CA ARG A 29 3.32 2.26 2.30
C ARG A 29 3.60 3.75 2.12
N ARG A 30 4.87 4.12 1.91
CA ARG A 30 5.25 5.53 1.70
C ARG A 30 4.61 6.10 0.43
N TYR A 31 4.58 5.32 -0.65
CA TYR A 31 3.93 5.69 -1.91
C TYR A 31 2.41 5.89 -1.72
N LEU A 32 1.72 4.91 -1.12
CA LEU A 32 0.28 5.00 -0.85
C LEU A 32 -0.07 6.15 0.10
N SER A 33 0.79 6.41 1.09
CA SER A 33 0.61 7.53 2.01
C SER A 33 0.75 8.88 1.32
N ALA A 34 1.75 9.06 0.45
CA ALA A 34 1.92 10.30 -0.32
C ALA A 34 0.75 10.52 -1.29
N LEU A 35 0.28 9.44 -1.94
CA LEU A 35 -0.90 9.47 -2.80
C LEU A 35 -2.16 9.87 -2.03
N CYS A 36 -2.40 9.28 -0.85
CA CYS A 36 -3.55 9.59 0.00
C CYS A 36 -3.53 11.01 0.59
N ALA A 37 -2.34 11.58 0.79
CA ALA A 37 -2.17 12.94 1.27
C ALA A 37 -2.19 13.99 0.13
N GLU A 38 -2.38 13.55 -1.12
CA GLU A 38 -2.27 14.40 -2.32
C GLU A 38 -0.93 15.16 -2.42
N ASP A 39 0.12 14.62 -1.80
CA ASP A 39 1.46 15.19 -1.85
C ASP A 39 2.16 14.74 -3.15
N TYR A 40 1.78 15.39 -4.25
CA TYR A 40 2.28 15.06 -5.58
C TYR A 40 3.79 15.34 -5.75
N GLU A 41 4.36 16.23 -4.94
CA GLU A 41 5.80 16.50 -4.94
C GLU A 41 6.57 15.32 -4.34
N ALA A 42 6.16 14.86 -3.16
CA ALA A 42 6.74 13.67 -2.54
C ALA A 42 6.49 12.42 -3.40
N LEU A 43 5.30 12.31 -4.00
CA LEU A 43 4.95 11.21 -4.90
C LEU A 43 5.86 11.18 -6.14
N GLY A 44 6.08 12.34 -6.79
CA GLY A 44 6.97 12.45 -7.94
C GLY A 44 8.42 12.12 -7.60
N THR A 45 8.89 12.53 -6.43
CA THR A 45 10.22 12.17 -5.90
C THR A 45 10.33 10.65 -5.72
N LEU A 46 9.35 10.03 -5.07
CA LEU A 46 9.31 8.58 -4.86
C LEU A 46 9.26 7.81 -6.17
N MET A 47 8.44 8.22 -7.14
CA MET A 47 8.37 7.58 -8.46
C MET A 47 9.73 7.60 -9.16
N THR A 48 10.45 8.71 -9.06
CA THR A 48 11.79 8.85 -9.65
C THR A 48 12.80 7.91 -8.99
N GLU A 49 12.81 7.83 -7.65
CA GLU A 49 13.68 6.92 -6.90
C GLU A 49 13.39 5.44 -7.20
N ILE A 50 12.10 5.09 -7.27
CA ILE A 50 11.63 3.74 -7.58
C ILE A 50 12.04 3.35 -9.00
N HIS A 51 11.85 4.25 -9.97
CA HIS A 51 12.24 4.05 -11.35
C HIS A 51 13.76 3.89 -11.49
N HIS A 52 14.54 4.79 -10.89
CA HIS A 52 16.01 4.76 -10.95
C HIS A 52 16.58 3.47 -10.34
N SER A 53 15.97 2.96 -9.27
CA SER A 53 16.39 1.70 -8.65
C SER A 53 15.94 0.43 -9.39
N GLY A 54 15.09 0.54 -10.41
CA GLY A 54 14.56 -0.60 -11.17
C GLY A 54 13.63 -1.51 -10.35
N ARG A 55 13.10 -1.03 -9.22
CA ARG A 55 12.30 -1.84 -8.28
C ARG A 55 10.80 -1.65 -8.39
N ALA A 56 10.32 -0.90 -9.40
CA ALA A 56 8.90 -0.63 -9.60
C ALA A 56 8.02 -1.88 -9.53
N MET A 57 8.40 -2.95 -10.24
CA MET A 57 7.61 -4.19 -10.24
C MET A 57 7.59 -4.88 -8.87
N LYS A 58 8.69 -4.81 -8.10
CA LYS A 58 8.77 -5.41 -6.76
C LYS A 58 7.89 -4.65 -5.75
N ILE A 59 7.88 -3.32 -5.86
CA ILE A 59 7.05 -2.46 -5.02
C ILE A 59 5.57 -2.63 -5.37
N LEU A 60 5.23 -2.74 -6.66
CA LEU A 60 3.87 -3.08 -7.09
C LEU A 60 3.42 -4.43 -6.53
N ALA A 61 4.28 -5.45 -6.57
CA ALA A 61 3.99 -6.74 -5.96
C ALA A 61 3.78 -6.63 -4.44
N ALA A 62 4.59 -5.84 -3.74
CA ALA A 62 4.43 -5.59 -2.31
C ALA A 62 3.08 -4.90 -1.99
N MET A 63 2.65 -3.93 -2.81
CA MET A 63 1.33 -3.31 -2.69
C MET A 63 0.20 -4.33 -2.88
N ALA A 64 0.32 -5.22 -3.88
CA ALA A 64 -0.68 -6.25 -4.13
C ALA A 64 -0.80 -7.22 -2.94
N VAL A 65 0.32 -7.63 -2.34
CA VAL A 65 0.30 -8.46 -1.12
C VAL A 65 -0.36 -7.72 0.04
N GLN A 66 -0.03 -6.44 0.27
CA GLN A 66 -0.68 -5.63 1.31
C GLN A 66 -2.19 -5.52 1.10
N ALA A 67 -2.64 -5.40 -0.15
CA ALA A 67 -4.07 -5.36 -0.49
C ALA A 67 -4.77 -6.71 -0.24
N LEU A 68 -4.10 -7.83 -0.53
CA LEU A 68 -4.62 -9.17 -0.24
C LEU A 68 -4.68 -9.42 1.27
N ASP A 69 -3.62 -9.12 2.02
CA ASP A 69 -3.61 -9.22 3.49
C ASP A 69 -4.73 -8.37 4.11
N PHE A 70 -4.92 -7.16 3.58
CA PHE A 70 -6.03 -6.30 3.98
C PHE A 70 -7.38 -6.93 3.65
N ALA A 71 -7.56 -7.51 2.46
CA ALA A 71 -8.80 -8.17 2.06
C ALA A 71 -9.13 -9.38 2.94
N GLU A 72 -8.15 -10.18 3.32
CA GLU A 72 -8.33 -11.31 4.24
C GLU A 72 -8.71 -10.84 5.65
N LEU A 73 -7.98 -9.87 6.21
CA LEU A 73 -8.32 -9.27 7.51
C LEU A 73 -9.70 -8.58 7.48
N SER A 74 -10.06 -8.04 6.33
CA SER A 74 -11.37 -7.44 6.06
C SER A 74 -12.44 -8.49 5.88
N ALA A 75 -12.15 -9.69 5.37
CA ALA A 75 -13.14 -10.73 5.27
C ALA A 75 -13.67 -11.13 6.67
N ASP A 76 -12.75 -11.22 7.64
CA ASP A 76 -13.07 -11.53 9.03
C ASP A 76 -13.82 -10.39 9.76
N ARG A 77 -13.62 -9.12 9.36
CA ARG A 77 -14.19 -7.94 10.06
C ARG A 77 -15.31 -7.20 9.31
N LEU A 78 -15.32 -7.26 7.98
CA LEU A 78 -16.18 -6.54 7.03
C LEU A 78 -17.09 -7.50 6.23
N GLY A 79 -17.03 -8.81 6.48
CA GLY A 79 -17.95 -9.80 5.91
C GLY A 79 -17.64 -10.23 4.48
N GLY A 80 -16.40 -10.04 4.02
CA GLY A 80 -15.88 -10.61 2.78
C GLY A 80 -16.11 -9.81 1.50
N ASP A 81 -16.87 -8.71 1.55
CA ASP A 81 -17.18 -7.90 0.36
C ASP A 81 -16.36 -6.60 0.33
N VAL A 82 -15.11 -6.74 -0.11
CA VAL A 82 -14.17 -5.60 -0.29
C VAL A 82 -14.72 -4.59 -1.30
N GLN A 83 -15.46 -5.04 -2.32
CA GLN A 83 -16.06 -4.14 -3.31
C GLN A 83 -17.16 -3.27 -2.69
N LYS A 84 -18.01 -3.86 -1.85
CA LYS A 84 -19.00 -3.11 -1.07
C LYS A 84 -18.35 -2.17 -0.06
N TRP A 85 -17.28 -2.59 0.60
CA TRP A 85 -16.53 -1.70 1.49
C TRP A 85 -15.94 -0.50 0.75
N LEU A 86 -15.26 -0.72 -0.39
CA LEU A 86 -14.74 0.36 -1.24
C LEU A 86 -15.84 1.33 -1.69
N HIS A 87 -16.99 0.79 -2.09
CA HIS A 87 -18.15 1.60 -2.48
C HIS A 87 -18.68 2.46 -1.31
N LEU A 88 -18.79 1.88 -0.12
CA LEU A 88 -19.24 2.61 1.08
C LEU A 88 -18.22 3.64 1.57
N SER A 89 -16.92 3.33 1.48
CA SER A 89 -15.83 4.26 1.82
C SER A 89 -15.80 5.47 0.88
N ALA A 90 -16.01 5.26 -0.43
CA ALA A 90 -16.11 6.36 -1.39
C ALA A 90 -17.28 7.29 -1.05
N ILE A 91 -18.46 6.72 -0.76
CA ILE A 91 -19.64 7.50 -0.33
C ILE A 91 -19.37 8.29 0.96
N ALA A 92 -18.67 7.67 1.93
CA ALA A 92 -18.33 8.33 3.19
C ALA A 92 -17.34 9.49 3.00
N GLN A 93 -16.38 9.36 2.08
CA GLN A 93 -15.43 10.41 1.75
C GLN A 93 -16.11 11.59 1.05
N ASP A 94 -16.95 11.33 0.05
CA ASP A 94 -17.75 12.37 -0.63
C ASP A 94 -18.65 13.13 0.37
N THR A 95 -19.22 12.42 1.34
CA THR A 95 -20.05 13.03 2.39
C THR A 95 -19.21 13.93 3.32
N ALA A 96 -18.02 13.50 3.71
CA ALA A 96 -17.12 14.27 4.56
C ALA A 96 -16.55 15.52 3.85
N GLU A 97 -16.29 15.44 2.54
CA GLU A 97 -15.90 16.59 1.72
C GLU A 97 -17.04 17.62 1.62
N ASN A 98 -18.26 17.14 1.39
CA ASN A 98 -19.45 17.99 1.27
C ASN A 98 -19.84 18.68 2.61
N GLU A 99 -19.57 18.05 3.76
CA GLU A 99 -19.77 18.65 5.08
C GLU A 99 -18.72 19.73 5.41
N ARG A 100 -17.47 19.57 4.94
CA ARG A 100 -16.42 20.60 5.06
C ARG A 100 -16.75 21.85 4.25
N ASP A 101 -17.22 21.68 3.02
CA ASP A 101 -17.64 22.80 2.16
C ASP A 101 -18.81 23.59 2.77
N GLN A 102 -19.72 22.93 3.48
CA GLN A 102 -20.85 23.59 4.16
C GLN A 102 -20.44 24.30 5.45
N THR A 103 -19.36 23.89 6.11
CA THR A 103 -18.87 24.57 7.32
C THR A 103 -18.06 25.82 7.01
N GLU A 104 -17.45 25.91 5.83
CA GLU A 104 -16.70 27.11 5.40
C GLU A 104 -17.60 28.24 4.85
N LEU A 105 -18.82 27.93 4.41
CA LEU A 105 -19.79 28.91 3.91
C LEU A 105 -20.75 29.48 4.98
N GLY A 106 -20.67 29.00 6.23
CA GLY A 106 -21.56 29.40 7.32
C GLY A 106 -21.06 30.58 8.18
N GLY A 107 -19.97 31.23 7.80
CA GLY A 107 -19.30 32.29 8.56
C GLY A 107 -19.63 33.71 8.09
N GLU A 108 -20.90 34.11 8.09
CA GLU A 108 -21.27 35.54 8.07
C GLU A 108 -22.31 35.80 9.17
N GLY A 109 -21.88 36.54 10.21
CA GLY A 109 -22.67 36.98 11.35
C GLY A 109 -21.83 37.75 12.36
#